data_AF-A0A6A6HV16-F1
#
_entry.id   AF-A0A6A6HV16-F1
#
_cell.length_a   1.000
_cell.length_b   1.000
_cell.length_c   1.000
_cell.angle_alpha   90.00
_cell.angle_beta   90.00
_cell.angle_gamma   90.00
#
_symmetry.space_group_name_H-M   'P 1'
#
loop_
_entity.id
_entity.type
_entity.pdbx_description
1 polymer ?
#
loop_
_entity_poly.entity_id
_entity_poly.type
_entity_poly.pdbx_seq_one_letter_code
_entity_poly.pdbx_strand_id
1 'polypeptide(L)'
;VNSDERCYSFTDTTFIKRERPLDERPINKRTGEPVVIPWLPERFQNEATVLGIIANNTKIPVPRVKGVGRDSNGRWYLVTELVQNAVRADMVDDRCWMQPDHGVYEGSCTACIDIAQTNTDQFITGTVLLWLSTLRFNSTAIKGFMVPPLWVLRYDKRPTWVPKTSTSDNSVMVHGDLGPHNIMLDQKTLWPVAVIDWEYACPLPPAFQRWSAT
;
A
#
# COMPACT_ATOMS: atom_id res chain seq x y z
N VAL A 1 14.09 -3.44 6.94
CA VAL A 1 13.41 -4.30 5.93
C VAL A 1 13.72 -3.65 4.59
N ASN A 2 14.14 -4.40 3.56
CA ASN A 2 14.36 -3.87 2.22
C ASN A 2 13.64 -4.79 1.23
N SER A 3 13.18 -4.24 0.11
CA SER A 3 12.79 -5.05 -1.06
C SER A 3 13.94 -5.09 -2.07
N ASP A 4 13.70 -5.72 -3.22
CA ASP A 4 14.69 -5.84 -4.29
C ASP A 4 15.12 -4.46 -4.84
N GLU A 5 14.21 -3.50 -4.81
CA GLU A 5 14.30 -2.21 -5.49
C GLU A 5 14.07 -1.00 -4.58
N ARG A 6 13.63 -1.21 -3.34
CA ARG A 6 13.44 -0.15 -2.33
C ARG A 6 14.11 -0.48 -1.01
N CYS A 7 14.58 0.57 -0.34
CA CYS A 7 15.05 0.51 1.03
C CYS A 7 14.07 1.25 1.93
N TYR A 8 13.85 0.70 3.14
CA TYR A 8 12.94 1.28 4.12
C TYR A 8 13.70 1.67 5.38
N SER A 9 13.53 2.91 5.82
CA SER A 9 14.08 3.41 7.08
C SER A 9 13.03 4.18 7.88
N PHE A 10 13.30 4.35 9.17
CA PHE A 10 12.35 4.89 10.13
C PHE A 10 13.06 5.92 11.01
N THR A 11 12.31 6.94 11.42
CA THR A 11 12.63 7.76 12.60
C THR A 11 11.54 7.54 13.65
N ASP A 12 11.60 8.23 14.78
CA ASP A 12 10.56 8.15 15.81
C ASP A 12 9.16 8.57 15.29
N THR A 13 9.11 9.36 14.21
CA THR A 13 7.86 9.96 13.71
C THR A 13 7.62 9.76 12.22
N THR A 14 8.59 9.24 11.46
CA THR A 14 8.48 9.12 10.00
C THR A 14 8.86 7.75 9.47
N PHE A 15 8.15 7.32 8.44
CA PHE A 15 8.52 6.23 7.57
C PHE A 15 9.13 6.79 6.29
N ILE A 16 10.25 6.21 5.84
CA ILE A 16 10.97 6.65 4.65
C ILE A 16 11.10 5.45 3.71
N LYS A 17 10.44 5.55 2.56
CA LYS A 17 10.61 4.67 1.41
C LYS A 17 11.60 5.33 0.45
N ARG A 18 12.65 4.62 0.03
CA ARG A 18 13.66 5.15 -0.90
C ARG A 18 13.98 4.15 -2.00
N GLU A 19 14.27 4.65 -3.19
CA GLU A 19 14.85 3.88 -4.27
C GLU A 19 16.19 3.26 -3.84
N ARG A 20 16.30 1.94 -3.98
CA ARG A 20 17.56 1.23 -3.84
C ARG A 20 18.41 1.47 -5.10
N PRO A 21 19.68 1.87 -4.96
CA PRO A 21 20.52 2.09 -6.13
C PRO A 21 20.78 0.79 -6.88
N LEU A 22 20.98 0.92 -8.20
CA LEU A 22 20.95 -0.19 -9.14
C LEU A 22 22.02 -1.25 -8.84
N ASP A 23 23.21 -0.83 -8.44
CA ASP A 23 24.35 -1.66 -8.05
C ASP A 23 24.15 -2.41 -6.73
N GLU A 24 23.23 -1.95 -5.88
CA GLU A 24 22.86 -2.65 -4.65
C GLU A 24 21.68 -3.62 -4.85
N ARG A 25 21.00 -3.62 -6.01
CA ARG A 25 19.82 -4.48 -6.24
C ARG A 25 20.22 -5.94 -6.48
N PRO A 26 19.36 -6.91 -6.10
CA PRO A 26 19.57 -8.30 -6.44
C PRO A 26 19.70 -8.51 -7.96
N ILE A 27 20.50 -9.49 -8.35
CA ILE A 27 20.66 -9.88 -9.75
C ILE A 27 19.53 -10.82 -10.17
N ASN A 28 18.89 -10.51 -11.30
CA ASN A 28 17.94 -11.40 -11.92
C ASN A 28 18.69 -12.60 -12.53
N LYS A 29 18.47 -13.79 -11.94
CA LYS A 29 19.16 -15.03 -12.35
C LYS A 29 18.98 -15.40 -13.82
N ARG A 30 17.94 -14.90 -14.50
CA ARG A 30 17.66 -15.19 -15.91
C ARG A 30 18.39 -14.24 -16.85
N THR A 31 18.50 -12.97 -16.50
CA THR A 31 19.09 -11.94 -17.39
C THR A 31 20.53 -11.59 -17.04
N GLY A 32 20.98 -11.89 -15.81
CA GLY A 32 22.30 -11.47 -15.31
C GLY A 32 22.36 -9.99 -14.89
N GLU A 33 21.26 -9.26 -15.05
CA GLU A 33 21.14 -7.83 -14.79
C GLU A 33 20.51 -7.56 -13.41
N PRO A 34 20.80 -6.42 -12.78
CA PRO A 34 20.09 -5.98 -11.59
C PRO A 34 18.56 -5.92 -11.80
N VAL A 35 17.79 -6.24 -10.78
CA VAL A 35 16.33 -6.17 -10.83
C VAL A 35 15.86 -4.73 -11.05
N VAL A 36 15.06 -4.51 -12.09
CA VAL A 36 14.43 -3.23 -12.40
C VAL A 36 12.92 -3.41 -12.45
N ILE A 37 12.19 -2.53 -11.78
CA ILE A 37 10.74 -2.48 -11.89
C ILE A 37 10.30 -1.37 -12.85
N PRO A 38 9.21 -1.56 -13.61
CA PRO A 38 8.66 -0.51 -14.45
C PRO A 38 8.15 0.69 -13.63
N TRP A 39 8.45 1.89 -14.10
CA TRP A 39 7.90 3.17 -13.61
C TRP A 39 8.13 3.43 -12.11
N LEU A 40 9.32 3.08 -11.60
CA LEU A 40 9.68 3.35 -10.20
C LEU A 40 9.47 4.82 -9.81
N PRO A 41 9.94 5.83 -10.58
CA PRO A 41 9.65 7.24 -10.32
C PRO A 41 8.16 7.54 -10.17
N GLU A 42 7.36 7.06 -11.12
CA GLU A 42 5.94 7.34 -11.22
C GLU A 42 5.17 6.68 -10.08
N ARG A 43 5.61 5.52 -9.59
CA ARG A 43 5.02 4.86 -8.42
C ARG A 43 5.17 5.67 -7.13
N PHE A 44 6.35 6.26 -6.90
CA PHE A 44 6.57 7.17 -5.77
C PHE A 44 5.65 8.40 -5.85
N GLN A 45 5.54 9.00 -7.03
CA GLN A 45 4.66 10.15 -7.26
C GLN A 45 3.18 9.79 -7.14
N ASN A 46 2.80 8.61 -7.63
CA ASN A 46 1.44 8.09 -7.58
C ASN A 46 1.02 7.85 -6.13
N GLU A 47 1.84 7.14 -5.35
CA GLU A 47 1.59 6.90 -3.93
C GLU A 47 1.41 8.21 -3.16
N ALA A 48 2.33 9.17 -3.31
CA ALA A 48 2.23 10.45 -2.64
C ALA A 48 0.95 11.22 -3.03
N THR A 49 0.58 11.19 -4.31
CA THR A 49 -0.62 11.86 -4.80
C THR A 49 -1.88 11.19 -4.27
N VAL A 50 -1.94 9.85 -4.30
CA VAL A 50 -3.09 9.08 -3.84
C VAL A 50 -3.27 9.24 -2.34
N LEU A 51 -2.21 9.14 -1.54
CA LEU A 51 -2.27 9.41 -0.10
C LEU A 51 -2.92 10.78 0.19
N GLY A 52 -2.54 11.82 -0.57
CA GLY A 52 -3.17 13.13 -0.48
C GLY A 52 -4.65 13.14 -0.86
N ILE A 53 -5.05 12.42 -1.92
CA ILE A 53 -6.46 12.28 -2.31
C ILE A 53 -7.26 11.58 -1.21
N ILE A 54 -6.77 10.44 -0.71
CA ILE A 54 -7.45 9.65 0.31
C ILE A 54 -7.59 10.44 1.61
N ALA A 55 -6.51 11.06 2.09
CA ALA A 55 -6.52 11.84 3.32
C ALA A 55 -7.48 13.03 3.29
N ASN A 56 -7.65 13.67 2.13
CA ASN A 56 -8.46 14.88 2.00
C ASN A 56 -9.94 14.60 1.66
N ASN A 57 -10.26 13.44 1.10
CA ASN A 57 -11.59 13.17 0.52
C ASN A 57 -12.30 11.96 1.12
N THR A 58 -11.70 11.28 2.11
CA THR A 58 -12.26 10.08 2.72
C THR A 58 -12.06 10.06 4.24
N LYS A 59 -12.68 9.08 4.91
CA LYS A 59 -12.36 8.74 6.29
C LYS A 59 -11.43 7.53 6.41
N ILE A 60 -10.79 7.12 5.31
CA ILE A 60 -9.82 6.03 5.35
C ILE A 60 -8.57 6.58 6.02
N PRO A 61 -8.14 6.03 7.17
CA PRO A 61 -6.90 6.47 7.79
C PRO A 61 -5.72 6.06 6.91
N VAL A 62 -4.88 7.04 6.57
CA VAL A 62 -3.65 6.87 5.79
C VAL A 62 -2.55 7.75 6.39
N PRO A 63 -1.27 7.36 6.30
CA PRO A 63 -0.19 8.18 6.82
C PRO A 63 -0.04 9.46 5.97
N ARG A 64 0.13 10.62 6.63
CA ARG A 64 0.26 11.88 5.89
C ARG A 64 1.63 11.97 5.22
N VAL A 65 1.64 12.42 3.97
CA VAL A 65 2.88 12.68 3.22
C VAL A 65 3.61 13.87 3.83
N LYS A 66 4.89 13.69 4.12
CA LYS A 66 5.82 14.75 4.56
C LYS A 66 6.71 15.25 3.43
N GLY A 67 7.00 14.40 2.44
CA GLY A 67 7.77 14.80 1.27
C GLY A 67 7.89 13.68 0.24
N VAL A 68 8.02 14.05 -1.03
CA VAL A 68 8.30 13.15 -2.14
C VAL A 68 9.23 13.87 -3.12
N GLY A 69 10.22 13.18 -3.67
CA GLY A 69 11.15 13.81 -4.59
C GLY A 69 12.40 12.98 -4.81
N ARG A 70 13.49 13.65 -5.18
CA ARG A 70 14.82 13.06 -5.35
C ARG A 70 15.77 13.58 -4.29
N ASP A 71 16.62 12.70 -3.80
CA ASP A 71 17.72 13.08 -2.91
C ASP A 71 18.89 13.70 -3.69
N SER A 72 19.96 14.08 -2.99
CA SER A 72 21.17 14.65 -3.58
C SER A 72 21.87 13.71 -4.57
N ASN A 73 21.60 12.40 -4.49
CA ASN A 73 22.13 11.38 -5.38
C ASN A 73 21.17 11.05 -6.53
N GLY A 74 20.09 11.82 -6.69
CA GLY A 74 19.07 11.63 -7.72
C GLY A 74 18.10 10.47 -7.47
N ARG A 75 18.15 9.82 -6.30
CA ARG A 75 17.31 8.65 -5.99
C ARG A 75 15.96 9.10 -5.47
N TRP A 76 14.90 8.43 -5.92
CA TRP A 76 13.55 8.75 -5.46
C TRP A 76 13.32 8.41 -3.99
N TYR A 77 12.52 9.22 -3.30
CA TYR A 77 12.05 8.93 -1.96
C TYR A 77 10.61 9.40 -1.75
N LEU A 78 9.95 8.77 -0.78
CA LEU A 78 8.70 9.19 -0.17
C LEU A 78 8.87 9.12 1.35
N VAL A 79 8.53 10.21 2.03
CA VAL A 79 8.46 10.30 3.48
C VAL A 79 7.01 10.48 3.90
N THR A 80 6.55 9.64 4.82
CA THR A 80 5.23 9.76 5.45
C THR A 80 5.37 9.82 6.97
N GLU A 81 4.28 10.15 7.67
CA GLU A 81 4.15 9.85 9.09
C GLU A 81 4.35 8.34 9.33
N LEU A 82 5.02 8.01 10.44
CA LEU A 82 5.09 6.64 10.93
C LEU A 82 3.75 6.30 11.62
N VAL A 83 3.15 5.18 11.24
CA VAL A 83 1.98 4.63 11.96
C VAL A 83 2.49 4.02 13.27
N GLN A 84 2.40 4.78 14.36
CA GLN A 84 2.94 4.39 15.66
C GLN A 84 2.09 3.32 16.35
N ASN A 85 2.72 2.52 17.22
CA ASN A 85 2.07 1.48 18.04
C ASN A 85 1.21 0.52 17.22
N ALA A 86 1.65 0.21 16.00
CA ALA A 86 0.91 -0.61 15.07
C ALA A 86 1.71 -1.84 14.60
N VAL A 87 1.00 -2.86 14.16
CA VAL A 87 1.52 -4.08 13.53
C VAL A 87 0.82 -4.27 12.19
N ARG A 88 1.49 -4.84 11.18
CA ARG A 88 0.79 -5.21 9.94
C ARG A 88 -0.10 -6.42 10.19
N ALA A 89 -1.26 -6.47 9.56
CA ALA A 89 -2.21 -7.56 9.75
C ALA A 89 -1.63 -8.93 9.37
N ASP A 90 -0.71 -8.99 8.39
CA ASP A 90 -0.01 -10.21 7.99
C ASP A 90 1.06 -10.69 8.99
N MET A 91 1.43 -9.87 9.98
CA MET A 91 2.44 -10.19 11.01
C MET A 91 1.83 -10.37 12.41
N VAL A 92 0.49 -10.42 12.51
CA VAL A 92 -0.18 -10.57 13.82
C VAL A 92 0.20 -11.89 14.49
N ASP A 93 0.52 -12.92 13.70
CA ASP A 93 0.86 -14.25 14.19
C ASP A 93 2.24 -14.36 14.85
N ASP A 94 3.09 -13.34 14.77
CA ASP A 94 4.45 -13.43 15.33
C ASP A 94 4.46 -13.58 16.86
N ARG A 95 3.40 -13.14 17.54
CA ARG A 95 3.24 -13.20 19.00
C ARG A 95 1.80 -12.93 19.43
N CYS A 96 1.52 -13.15 20.70
CA CYS A 96 0.30 -12.63 21.32
C CYS A 96 0.39 -11.13 21.59
N TRP A 97 -0.61 -10.37 21.12
CA TRP A 97 -0.75 -8.93 21.33
C TRP A 97 -1.70 -8.55 22.47
N MET A 98 -2.48 -9.53 22.96
CA MET A 98 -3.49 -9.37 24.02
C MET A 98 -3.05 -10.09 25.30
N GLN A 99 -1.82 -9.86 25.75
CA GLN A 99 -1.36 -10.40 27.03
C GLN A 99 -1.84 -9.52 28.19
N PRO A 100 -2.23 -10.12 29.33
CA PRO A 100 -2.25 -11.56 29.63
C PRO A 100 -3.53 -12.29 29.17
N ASP A 101 -4.51 -11.58 28.61
CA ASP A 101 -5.89 -12.05 28.37
C ASP A 101 -5.97 -13.39 27.59
N HIS A 102 -5.14 -13.60 26.58
CA HIS A 102 -5.13 -14.86 25.82
C HIS A 102 -4.25 -15.97 26.42
N GLY A 103 -3.43 -15.67 27.44
CA GLY A 103 -2.55 -16.66 28.08
C GLY A 103 -1.44 -17.24 27.19
N VAL A 104 -1.20 -16.69 26.00
CA VAL A 104 -0.12 -17.10 25.09
C VAL A 104 1.10 -16.20 25.30
N TYR A 105 2.21 -16.78 25.74
CA TYR A 105 3.43 -16.05 26.11
C TYR A 105 4.54 -16.08 25.05
N GLU A 106 4.54 -17.09 24.19
CA GLU A 106 5.51 -17.25 23.10
C GLU A 106 4.81 -17.83 21.86
N GLY A 107 5.26 -17.39 20.68
CA GLY A 107 4.81 -17.90 19.39
C GLY A 107 3.42 -17.45 18.94
N SER A 108 2.89 -18.20 17.97
CA SER A 108 1.61 -17.97 17.29
C SER A 108 0.43 -17.88 18.24
N CYS A 109 -0.50 -16.94 17.94
CA CYS A 109 -1.70 -16.73 18.74
C CYS A 109 -2.95 -16.65 17.85
N THR A 110 -3.64 -17.78 17.71
CA THR A 110 -4.87 -17.88 16.89
C THR A 110 -5.95 -16.89 17.30
N ALA A 111 -6.12 -16.65 18.61
CA ALA A 111 -7.09 -15.66 19.08
C ALA A 111 -6.77 -14.23 18.59
N CYS A 112 -5.49 -13.84 18.50
CA CYS A 112 -5.12 -12.55 17.90
C CYS A 112 -5.38 -12.54 16.39
N ILE A 113 -5.09 -13.65 15.69
CA ILE A 113 -5.38 -13.79 14.26
C ILE A 113 -6.88 -13.60 13.99
N ASP A 114 -7.74 -14.29 14.74
CA ASP A 114 -9.20 -14.25 14.57
C ASP A 114 -9.75 -12.83 14.80
N ILE A 115 -9.27 -12.15 15.85
CA ILE A 115 -9.64 -10.74 16.13
C ILE A 115 -9.18 -9.83 14.99
N ALA A 116 -7.92 -9.96 14.57
CA ALA A 116 -7.35 -9.13 13.51
C ALA A 116 -8.07 -9.33 12.18
N GLN A 117 -8.38 -10.57 11.79
CA GLN A 117 -9.15 -10.89 10.59
C GLN A 117 -10.54 -10.29 10.66
N THR A 118 -11.26 -10.52 11.76
CA THR A 118 -12.63 -10.00 11.96
C THR A 118 -12.65 -8.46 11.88
N ASN A 119 -11.75 -7.79 12.61
CA ASN A 119 -11.67 -6.34 12.61
C ASN A 119 -11.29 -5.78 11.24
N THR A 120 -10.36 -6.45 10.53
CA THR A 120 -9.93 -6.04 9.19
C THR A 120 -11.07 -6.17 8.19
N ASP A 121 -11.80 -7.27 8.17
CA ASP A 121 -12.93 -7.46 7.26
C ASP A 121 -14.04 -6.44 7.49
N GLN A 122 -14.37 -6.16 8.76
CA GLN A 122 -15.34 -5.12 9.12
C GLN A 122 -14.88 -3.73 8.65
N PHE A 123 -13.62 -3.37 8.88
CA PHE A 123 -13.07 -2.09 8.45
C PHE A 123 -13.01 -1.95 6.94
N ILE A 124 -12.61 -3.00 6.23
CA ILE A 124 -12.50 -2.99 4.77
C ILE A 124 -13.88 -2.79 4.15
N THR A 125 -14.86 -3.60 4.54
CA THR A 125 -16.20 -3.55 3.98
C THR A 125 -16.96 -2.29 4.41
N GLY A 126 -16.88 -1.93 5.70
CA GLY A 126 -17.62 -0.81 6.28
C GLY A 126 -16.99 0.57 6.06
N THR A 127 -15.69 0.65 5.78
CA THR A 127 -14.97 1.93 5.62
C THR A 127 -14.21 2.01 4.30
N VAL A 128 -13.24 1.13 4.08
CA VAL A 128 -12.30 1.30 2.95
C VAL A 128 -13.01 1.21 1.61
N LEU A 129 -13.75 0.12 1.38
CA LEU A 129 -14.42 -0.07 0.10
C LEU A 129 -15.53 0.96 -0.13
N LEU A 130 -16.26 1.30 0.93
CA LEU A 130 -17.32 2.31 0.90
C LEU A 130 -16.76 3.67 0.45
N TRP A 131 -15.72 4.19 1.09
CA TRP A 131 -15.14 5.49 0.75
C TRP A 131 -14.42 5.51 -0.60
N LEU A 132 -13.70 4.44 -0.94
CA LEU A 132 -13.10 4.34 -2.26
C LEU A 132 -14.18 4.36 -3.37
N SER A 133 -15.33 3.76 -3.09
CA SER A 133 -16.50 3.81 -3.97
C SER A 133 -17.20 5.17 -4.03
N THR A 134 -16.77 6.21 -3.30
CA THR A 134 -17.28 7.58 -3.49
C THR A 134 -16.36 8.44 -4.34
N LEU A 135 -15.09 8.03 -4.52
CA LEU A 135 -14.12 8.76 -5.35
C LEU A 135 -14.34 8.41 -6.82
N ARG A 136 -14.98 9.31 -7.57
CA ARG A 136 -15.34 9.13 -8.99
C ARG A 136 -14.31 9.77 -9.91
N PHE A 137 -13.98 9.08 -10.99
CA PHE A 137 -13.01 9.54 -11.99
C PHE A 137 -13.49 9.21 -13.40
N ASN A 138 -13.22 10.12 -14.33
CA ASN A 138 -13.42 9.91 -15.76
C ASN A 138 -12.15 9.42 -16.48
N SER A 139 -11.02 9.26 -15.77
CA SER A 139 -9.75 8.81 -16.32
C SER A 139 -9.15 7.69 -15.45
N THR A 140 -8.52 6.69 -16.07
CA THR A 140 -7.75 5.65 -15.36
C THR A 140 -6.37 6.12 -14.89
N ALA A 141 -6.01 7.37 -15.18
CA ALA A 141 -4.77 7.98 -14.72
C ALA A 141 -5.00 8.94 -13.57
N ILE A 142 -3.99 9.02 -12.70
CA ILE A 142 -3.87 10.03 -11.66
C ILE A 142 -2.77 10.98 -12.11
N LYS A 143 -3.12 12.27 -12.27
CA LYS A 143 -2.21 13.29 -12.84
C LYS A 143 -1.57 12.89 -14.18
N GLY A 144 -2.33 12.21 -15.03
CA GLY A 144 -1.89 11.85 -16.39
C GLY A 144 -1.02 10.58 -16.48
N PHE A 145 -0.68 9.94 -15.36
CA PHE A 145 0.00 8.64 -15.36
C PHE A 145 -0.89 7.53 -14.79
N MET A 146 -0.82 6.34 -15.38
CA MET A 146 -1.50 5.14 -14.89
C MET A 146 -0.45 4.13 -14.42
N VAL A 147 -0.39 3.90 -13.11
CA VAL A 147 0.28 2.70 -12.57
C VAL A 147 -0.74 1.55 -12.66
N PRO A 148 -0.50 0.51 -13.46
CA PRO A 148 -1.40 -0.65 -13.50
C PRO A 148 -1.37 -1.38 -12.15
N PRO A 149 -2.49 -1.96 -11.71
CA PRO A 149 -2.53 -2.78 -10.49
C PRO A 149 -1.51 -3.92 -10.50
N LEU A 150 -1.04 -4.32 -9.31
CA LEU A 150 -0.01 -5.37 -9.20
C LEU A 150 -0.46 -6.70 -9.83
N TRP A 151 -1.74 -7.06 -9.68
CA TRP A 151 -2.29 -8.28 -10.26
C TRP A 151 -2.31 -8.26 -11.80
N VAL A 152 -2.49 -7.10 -12.44
CA VAL A 152 -2.35 -6.96 -13.90
C VAL A 152 -0.91 -7.24 -14.30
N LEU A 153 0.03 -6.64 -13.57
CA LEU A 153 1.46 -6.79 -13.82
C LEU A 153 1.94 -8.22 -13.66
N ARG A 154 1.22 -9.13 -12.99
CA ARG A 154 1.62 -10.55 -12.95
C ARG A 154 1.52 -11.22 -14.32
N TYR A 155 0.64 -10.72 -15.20
CA TYR A 155 0.36 -11.32 -16.51
C TYR A 155 0.79 -10.44 -17.69
N ASP A 156 0.69 -9.12 -17.54
CA ASP A 156 0.97 -8.17 -18.62
C ASP A 156 2.11 -7.23 -18.22
N LYS A 157 3.22 -7.34 -18.96
CA LYS A 157 4.47 -6.60 -18.72
C LYS A 157 4.72 -5.52 -19.77
N ARG A 158 3.68 -5.06 -20.48
CA ARG A 158 3.84 -4.00 -21.49
C ARG A 158 4.55 -2.77 -20.90
N PRO A 159 5.42 -2.12 -21.67
CA PRO A 159 6.25 -1.01 -21.19
C PRO A 159 5.46 0.27 -20.96
N THR A 160 4.26 0.39 -21.53
CA THR A 160 3.41 1.58 -21.42
C THR A 160 1.94 1.20 -21.22
N TRP A 161 1.26 1.98 -20.40
CA TRP A 161 -0.18 1.87 -20.15
C TRP A 161 -0.83 3.19 -20.53
N VAL A 162 -1.52 3.22 -21.67
CA VAL A 162 -2.22 4.41 -22.14
C VAL A 162 -3.46 4.62 -21.24
N PRO A 163 -3.57 5.77 -20.55
CA PRO A 163 -4.75 6.08 -19.77
C PRO A 163 -6.00 6.08 -20.64
N LYS A 164 -7.08 5.53 -20.10
CA LYS A 164 -8.40 5.58 -20.75
C LYS A 164 -9.23 6.66 -20.11
N THR A 165 -9.87 7.48 -20.94
CA THR A 165 -10.85 8.45 -20.51
C THR A 165 -12.25 8.02 -20.93
N SER A 166 -13.21 8.16 -20.03
CA SER A 166 -14.63 7.92 -20.27
C SER A 166 -15.36 9.26 -20.33
N THR A 167 -16.48 9.30 -21.06
CA THR A 167 -17.40 10.44 -21.07
C THR A 167 -18.20 10.56 -19.77
N SER A 168 -18.22 9.50 -18.96
CA SER A 168 -18.83 9.43 -17.63
C SER A 168 -17.77 9.12 -16.57
N ASP A 169 -17.95 9.61 -15.34
CA ASP A 169 -17.07 9.43 -14.19
C ASP A 169 -17.27 8.09 -13.46
N ASN A 170 -17.56 7.03 -14.22
CA ASN A 170 -17.95 5.72 -13.69
C ASN A 170 -16.80 4.90 -13.08
N SER A 171 -15.56 5.40 -13.09
CA SER A 171 -14.44 4.70 -12.45
C SER A 171 -14.34 5.09 -10.98
N VAL A 172 -13.94 4.14 -10.15
CA VAL A 172 -13.72 4.32 -8.71
C VAL A 172 -12.25 4.16 -8.38
N MET A 173 -11.81 4.78 -7.28
CA MET A 173 -10.44 4.54 -6.80
C MET A 173 -10.28 3.07 -6.39
N VAL A 174 -9.27 2.39 -6.93
CA VAL A 174 -8.86 1.05 -6.51
C VAL A 174 -7.45 1.12 -5.97
N HIS A 175 -7.16 0.44 -4.85
CA HIS A 175 -5.82 0.41 -4.24
C HIS A 175 -4.77 -0.31 -5.10
N GLY A 176 -5.19 -1.33 -5.86
CA GLY A 176 -4.33 -2.07 -6.79
C GLY A 176 -3.47 -3.18 -6.16
N ASP A 177 -3.43 -3.25 -4.82
CA ASP A 177 -2.75 -4.29 -4.03
C ASP A 177 -3.34 -4.38 -2.60
N LEU A 178 -4.67 -4.42 -2.48
CA LEU A 178 -5.32 -4.41 -1.17
C LEU A 178 -5.32 -5.81 -0.55
N GLY A 179 -4.43 -6.04 0.43
CA GLY A 179 -4.34 -7.27 1.21
C GLY A 179 -3.88 -7.01 2.66
N PRO A 180 -3.85 -8.05 3.52
CA PRO A 180 -3.45 -7.91 4.93
C PRO A 180 -2.08 -7.26 5.14
N HIS A 181 -1.14 -7.46 4.21
CA HIS A 181 0.19 -6.84 4.25
C HIS A 181 0.17 -5.31 4.11
N ASN A 182 -0.95 -4.72 3.70
CA ASN A 182 -1.12 -3.27 3.55
C ASN A 182 -2.07 -2.66 4.59
N ILE A 183 -2.44 -3.43 5.63
CA ILE A 183 -3.28 -2.96 6.74
C ILE A 183 -2.45 -2.89 8.03
N MET A 184 -2.44 -1.72 8.67
CA MET A 184 -1.84 -1.52 9.99
C MET A 184 -2.92 -1.61 11.06
N LEU A 185 -2.67 -2.40 12.10
CA LEU A 185 -3.54 -2.62 13.25
C LEU A 185 -2.91 -2.02 14.50
N ASP A 186 -3.72 -1.41 15.36
CA ASP A 186 -3.28 -1.00 16.70
C ASP A 186 -2.85 -2.23 17.51
N GLN A 187 -1.69 -2.15 18.16
CA GLN A 187 -1.12 -3.29 18.88
C GLN A 187 -1.89 -3.70 20.14
N LYS A 188 -2.81 -2.87 20.65
CA LYS A 188 -3.57 -3.16 21.87
C LYS A 188 -4.98 -3.67 21.58
N THR A 189 -5.56 -3.25 20.47
CA THR A 189 -6.95 -3.54 20.11
C THR A 189 -7.06 -4.45 18.88
N LEU A 190 -5.98 -4.56 18.11
CA LEU A 190 -5.94 -5.19 16.79
C LEU A 190 -6.98 -4.60 15.82
N TRP A 191 -7.39 -3.34 16.07
CA TRP A 191 -8.28 -2.60 15.19
C TRP A 191 -7.47 -1.88 14.10
N PRO A 192 -7.91 -1.86 12.83
CA PRO A 192 -7.23 -1.13 11.77
C PRO A 192 -7.08 0.37 12.05
N VAL A 193 -5.86 0.87 11.91
CA VAL A 193 -5.48 2.27 12.14
C VAL A 193 -4.87 2.95 10.92
N ALA A 194 -4.48 2.20 9.88
CA ALA A 194 -4.07 2.79 8.61
C ALA A 194 -4.11 1.77 7.46
N VAL A 195 -4.34 2.28 6.24
CA VAL A 195 -4.06 1.57 4.98
C VAL A 195 -2.83 2.20 4.34
N ILE A 196 -1.84 1.37 3.96
CA ILE A 196 -0.54 1.81 3.45
C ILE A 196 -0.27 1.26 2.05
N ASP A 197 0.82 1.72 1.43
CA ASP A 197 1.35 1.22 0.14
C ASP A 197 0.40 1.40 -1.06
N TRP A 198 0.00 2.65 -1.30
CA TRP A 198 -0.95 3.03 -2.37
C TRP A 198 -0.30 3.19 -3.75
N GLU A 199 0.90 2.66 -3.98
CA GLU A 199 1.66 2.96 -5.20
C GLU A 199 1.02 2.41 -6.49
N TYR A 200 0.22 1.35 -6.37
CA TYR A 200 -0.54 0.72 -7.46
C TYR A 200 -1.95 1.27 -7.64
N ALA A 201 -2.32 2.29 -6.86
CA ALA A 201 -3.68 2.78 -6.86
C ALA A 201 -3.98 3.53 -8.15
N CYS A 202 -5.13 3.23 -8.74
CA CYS A 202 -5.60 3.86 -9.97
C CYS A 202 -7.13 3.79 -10.06
N PRO A 203 -7.77 4.69 -10.80
CA PRO A 203 -9.19 4.58 -11.08
C PRO A 203 -9.49 3.46 -12.07
N LEU A 204 -10.45 2.61 -11.73
CA LEU A 204 -10.91 1.50 -12.56
C LEU A 204 -12.43 1.31 -12.42
N PRO A 205 -13.07 0.55 -13.32
CA PRO A 205 -14.47 0.16 -13.12
C PRO A 205 -14.72 -0.49 -11.74
N PRO A 206 -15.87 -0.24 -11.09
CA PRO A 206 -16.16 -0.72 -9.73
C PRO A 206 -15.94 -2.22 -9.51
N ALA A 207 -16.14 -3.05 -10.54
CA ALA A 207 -15.95 -4.50 -10.48
C ALA A 207 -14.49 -4.95 -10.18
N PHE A 208 -13.51 -4.04 -10.31
CA PHE A 208 -12.11 -4.29 -9.98
C PHE A 208 -11.75 -3.91 -8.54
N GLN A 209 -12.66 -3.28 -7.80
CA GLN A 209 -12.44 -2.96 -6.41
C GLN A 209 -12.62 -4.23 -5.56
N ARG A 210 -11.52 -4.82 -5.11
CA ARG A 210 -11.50 -6.11 -4.42
C ARG A 210 -10.64 -6.08 -3.18
N TRP A 211 -11.04 -6.87 -2.20
CA TRP A 211 -10.28 -7.21 -1.00
C TRP A 211 -9.69 -8.61 -1.19
N SER A 212 -8.39 -8.77 -0.99
CA SER A 212 -7.69 -10.06 -1.18
C SER A 212 -7.36 -10.74 0.14
N ALA A 213 -8.37 -10.96 1.00
CA ALA A 213 -8.23 -11.79 2.21
C ALA A 213 -8.76 -13.22 2.05
N THR A 214 -8.88 -13.71 0.81
CA THR A 214 -9.24 -15.10 0.50
C THR A 214 -8.19 -15.72 -0.41
#